data_AF-W2KNP1-F1
#
_entry.id   AF-W2KNP1-F1
#
_cell.length_a   1.000
_cell.length_b   1.000
_cell.length_c   1.000
_cell.angle_alpha   90.00
_cell.angle_beta   90.00
_cell.angle_gamma   90.00
#
_symmetry.space_group_name_H-M   'P 1'
#
loop_
_entity.id
_entity.type
_entity.pdbx_description
1 polymer ?
#
loop_
_entity_poly.entity_id
_entity_poly.type
_entity_poly.pdbx_seq_one_letter_code
_entity_poly.pdbx_strand_id
1 'polypeptide(L)'
;MSKLKSIPLLSVQAEALDLVGKLPLGDSTVNTLMLELFAERVDTIVVDTAIAGNVMNGFLPVETMENVFLGVTGEKILIPVICCKNHWCSVVIDLKAKEVLVYDPLNSSFGVKVRTLADKLVTILPGFVPRKYRVRSHVSDLEVQMDSYHC
;
A
#
# COMPACT_ATOMS: atom_id res chain seq x y z
N MET A 1 -15.57 -5.01 35.13
CA MET A 1 -15.14 -4.36 33.87
C MET A 1 -14.36 -3.08 34.18
N SER A 2 -13.11 -3.18 34.61
CA SER A 2 -12.30 -1.98 34.92
C SER A 2 -10.84 -2.22 34.57
N LYS A 3 -10.46 -1.96 33.32
CA LYS A 3 -9.06 -1.68 32.93
C LYS A 3 -8.85 -1.26 31.47
N LEU A 4 -9.87 -0.77 30.74
CA LEU A 4 -9.59 0.12 29.61
C LEU A 4 -9.28 1.52 30.15
N LYS A 5 -8.13 1.66 30.81
CA LYS A 5 -7.53 2.97 31.00
C LYS A 5 -6.97 3.39 29.64
N SER A 6 -7.37 4.57 29.20
CA SER A 6 -6.95 5.29 27.99
C SER A 6 -5.55 4.91 27.53
N ILE A 7 -5.46 4.00 26.56
CA ILE A 7 -4.24 3.81 25.79
C ILE A 7 -4.11 5.08 24.95
N PRO A 8 -3.03 5.86 25.07
CA PRO A 8 -2.82 6.99 24.20
C PRO A 8 -2.84 6.48 22.75
N LEU A 9 -3.61 7.13 21.89
CA LEU A 9 -3.79 6.78 20.47
C LEU A 9 -2.46 6.73 19.67
N LEU A 10 -1.37 7.22 20.25
CA LEU A 10 -0.03 7.30 19.68
C LEU A 10 1.02 6.57 20.57
N SER A 11 0.63 5.45 21.18
CA SER A 11 1.56 4.68 22.02
C SER A 11 1.96 3.38 21.34
N VAL A 12 3.21 2.95 21.58
CA VAL A 12 3.75 1.63 21.21
C VAL A 12 2.82 0.48 21.63
N GLN A 13 1.97 0.69 22.64
CA GLN A 13 0.96 -0.29 23.07
C GLN A 13 -0.18 -0.46 22.07
N ALA A 14 -0.57 0.58 21.33
CA ALA A 14 -1.58 0.48 20.27
C ALA A 14 -1.04 -0.31 19.06
N GLU A 15 0.20 -0.05 18.64
CA GLU A 15 0.86 -0.77 17.54
C GLU A 15 1.12 -2.25 17.91
N ALA A 16 1.52 -2.52 19.16
CA ALA A 16 1.64 -3.89 19.65
C ALA A 16 0.28 -4.61 19.68
N LEU A 17 -0.81 -3.89 19.96
CA LEU A 17 -2.17 -4.43 19.90
C LEU A 17 -2.62 -4.71 18.46
N ASP A 18 -2.20 -3.93 17.47
CA ASP A 18 -2.47 -4.23 16.06
C ASP A 18 -1.85 -5.58 15.64
N LEU A 19 -0.65 -5.89 16.14
CA LEU A 19 0.07 -7.12 15.78
C LEU A 19 -0.49 -8.38 16.45
N VAL A 20 -1.06 -8.28 17.65
CA VAL A 20 -1.60 -9.43 18.40
C VAL A 20 -3.13 -9.48 18.38
N GLY A 21 -3.76 -8.38 18.00
CA GLY A 21 -5.19 -8.24 17.83
C GLY A 21 -5.62 -8.89 16.54
N LYS A 22 -6.77 -9.58 16.55
CA LYS A 22 -7.42 -10.05 15.33
C LYS A 22 -8.13 -8.89 14.62
N LEU A 23 -7.39 -7.82 14.37
CA LEU A 23 -7.86 -6.57 13.77
C LEU A 23 -6.91 -6.19 12.63
N PRO A 24 -7.40 -5.47 11.60
CA PRO A 24 -6.54 -4.95 10.55
C PRO A 24 -5.43 -4.08 11.13
N LEU A 25 -4.23 -4.18 10.57
CA LEU A 25 -3.09 -3.35 10.98
C LEU A 25 -3.38 -1.86 10.73
N GLY A 26 -3.01 -1.00 11.67
CA GLY A 26 -3.05 0.45 11.47
C GLY A 26 -1.97 0.96 10.54
N ASP A 27 -2.17 2.18 10.02
CA ASP A 27 -1.21 2.89 9.14
C ASP A 27 0.20 2.95 9.74
N SER A 28 0.33 3.33 11.01
CA SER A 28 1.63 3.42 11.70
C SER A 28 2.35 2.08 11.77
N THR A 29 1.61 1.01 12.02
CA THR A 29 2.16 -0.35 12.11
C THR A 29 2.69 -0.80 10.74
N VAL A 30 1.91 -0.59 9.67
CA VAL A 30 2.34 -0.91 8.29
C VAL A 30 3.54 -0.07 7.87
N ASN A 31 3.52 1.24 8.09
CA ASN A 31 4.65 2.12 7.77
C ASN A 31 5.94 1.69 8.50
N THR A 32 5.83 1.31 9.78
CA THR A 32 6.96 0.80 10.56
C THR A 32 7.51 -0.49 9.97
N LEU A 33 6.64 -1.46 9.67
CA LEU A 33 7.05 -2.72 9.04
C LEU A 33 7.74 -2.50 7.70
N MET A 34 7.22 -1.59 6.86
CA MET A 34 7.82 -1.30 5.57
C MET A 34 9.20 -0.65 5.71
N LEU A 35 9.39 0.24 6.69
CA LEU A 35 10.71 0.80 7.00
C LEU A 35 11.67 -0.30 7.46
N GLU A 36 11.29 -1.14 8.42
CA GLU A 36 12.15 -2.22 8.92
C GLU A 36 12.55 -3.22 7.81
N LEU A 37 11.63 -3.54 6.89
CA LEU A 37 11.88 -4.51 5.82
C LEU A 37 12.67 -3.94 4.63
N PHE A 38 12.56 -2.63 4.37
CA PHE A 38 13.02 -2.06 3.10
C PHE A 38 13.90 -0.82 3.22
N ALA A 39 14.12 -0.23 4.41
CA ALA A 39 14.89 1.01 4.56
C ALA A 39 16.35 0.91 4.06
N GLU A 40 16.96 -0.27 4.16
CA GLU A 40 18.33 -0.49 3.68
C GLU A 40 18.44 -0.66 2.15
N ARG A 41 17.30 -0.79 1.44
CA ARG A 41 17.29 -1.01 -0.01
C ARG A 41 17.37 0.30 -0.78
N VAL A 42 18.51 0.55 -1.39
CA VAL A 42 18.75 1.76 -2.21
C VAL A 42 17.97 1.78 -3.54
N ASP A 43 17.45 0.63 -3.99
CA ASP A 43 16.68 0.51 -5.23
C ASP A 43 15.16 0.49 -5.01
N THR A 44 14.70 0.78 -3.79
CA THR A 44 13.30 0.66 -3.39
C THR A 44 12.82 1.95 -2.73
N ILE A 45 11.63 2.40 -3.07
CA ILE A 45 10.93 3.52 -2.44
C ILE A 45 9.65 2.98 -1.81
N VAL A 46 9.48 3.20 -0.51
CA VAL A 46 8.23 2.90 0.19
C VAL A 46 7.41 4.18 0.26
N VAL A 47 6.15 4.12 -0.16
CA VAL A 47 5.21 5.23 -0.05
C VAL A 47 4.48 5.15 1.27
N ASP A 48 4.41 6.27 1.99
CA ASP A 48 3.65 6.40 3.22
C ASP A 48 2.16 6.08 3.00
N THR A 49 1.60 5.23 3.86
CA THR A 49 0.23 4.73 3.69
C THR A 49 -0.83 5.85 3.71
N ALA A 50 -0.57 6.97 4.39
CA ALA A 50 -1.50 8.09 4.45
C ALA A 50 -1.65 8.78 3.08
N ILE A 51 -0.60 8.80 2.26
CA ILE A 51 -0.65 9.40 0.92
C ILE A 51 -1.57 8.56 0.03
N ALA A 52 -1.26 7.27 -0.10
CA ALA A 52 -2.01 6.36 -0.96
C ALA A 52 -3.44 6.12 -0.45
N GLY A 53 -3.62 6.02 0.87
CA GLY A 53 -4.93 5.87 1.52
C GLY A 53 -5.85 7.07 1.26
N ASN A 54 -5.35 8.31 1.31
CA ASN A 54 -6.15 9.49 1.03
C ASN A 54 -6.62 9.53 -0.43
N VAL A 55 -5.76 9.16 -1.38
CA VAL A 55 -6.13 9.09 -2.80
C VAL A 55 -7.11 7.95 -3.07
N MET A 56 -6.82 6.75 -2.54
CA MET A 56 -7.67 5.56 -2.72
C MET A 56 -9.09 5.79 -2.22
N ASN A 57 -9.25 6.47 -1.09
CA ASN A 57 -10.54 6.74 -0.48
C ASN A 57 -11.20 8.06 -0.97
N GLY A 58 -10.61 8.71 -1.98
CA GLY A 58 -11.20 9.86 -2.68
C GLY A 58 -11.11 11.19 -1.93
N PHE A 59 -10.27 11.28 -0.89
CA PHE A 59 -10.03 12.53 -0.17
C PHE A 59 -9.09 13.46 -0.92
N LEU A 60 -8.18 12.91 -1.73
CA LEU A 60 -7.23 13.65 -2.57
C LEU A 60 -7.23 13.11 -4.01
N PRO A 61 -6.95 13.96 -5.00
CA PRO A 61 -6.82 13.53 -6.39
C PRO A 61 -5.47 12.83 -6.63
N VAL A 62 -5.36 12.01 -7.67
CA VAL A 62 -4.18 11.14 -7.92
C VAL A 62 -2.91 11.94 -8.20
N GLU A 63 -3.07 13.13 -8.77
CA GLU A 63 -2.01 14.09 -9.11
C GLU A 63 -1.22 14.52 -7.87
N THR A 64 -1.81 14.42 -6.66
CA THR A 64 -1.06 14.67 -5.41
C THR A 64 0.10 13.70 -5.19
N MET A 65 0.08 12.54 -5.86
CA MET A 65 1.15 11.55 -5.81
C MET A 65 2.27 11.81 -6.84
N GLU A 66 2.18 12.85 -7.69
CA GLU A 66 3.25 13.19 -8.64
C GLU A 66 4.59 13.40 -7.94
N ASN A 67 4.58 14.04 -6.76
CA ASN A 67 5.78 14.28 -5.96
C ASN A 67 6.49 13.00 -5.51
N VAL A 68 5.77 11.89 -5.36
CA VAL A 68 6.36 10.58 -5.05
C VAL A 68 7.23 10.08 -6.20
N PHE A 69 6.89 10.46 -7.43
CA PHE A 69 7.55 10.01 -8.66
C PHE A 69 8.55 11.03 -9.22
N LEU A 70 8.80 12.13 -8.52
CA LEU A 70 9.81 13.09 -8.94
C LEU A 70 11.22 12.53 -8.74
N GLY A 71 12.02 12.57 -9.81
CA GLY A 71 13.43 12.15 -9.76
C GLY A 71 13.66 10.63 -9.76
N VAL A 72 12.61 9.81 -9.74
CA VAL A 72 12.74 8.34 -9.82
C VAL A 72 13.12 7.93 -11.25
N THR A 73 14.08 7.02 -11.39
CA THR A 73 14.68 6.65 -12.67
C THR A 73 14.75 5.14 -12.92
N GLY A 74 14.61 4.32 -11.88
CA GLY A 74 14.71 2.85 -12.00
C GLY A 74 14.44 2.05 -10.73
N GLU A 75 13.87 2.68 -9.72
CA GLU A 75 13.52 2.11 -8.43
C GLU A 75 12.27 1.24 -8.53
N LYS A 76 12.11 0.33 -7.56
CA LYS A 76 10.82 -0.32 -7.28
C LYS A 76 10.06 0.52 -6.26
N ILE A 77 8.83 0.88 -6.56
CA ILE A 77 7.99 1.69 -5.69
C ILE A 77 6.95 0.80 -5.06
N LEU A 78 6.96 0.70 -3.73
CA LEU A 78 6.03 -0.08 -2.93
C LEU A 78 4.98 0.85 -2.35
N ILE A 79 3.72 0.61 -2.69
CA ILE A 79 2.58 1.44 -2.28
C ILE A 79 1.60 0.55 -1.52
N PRO A 80 1.67 0.51 -0.18
CA PRO A 80 0.60 -0.06 0.63
C PRO A 80 -0.67 0.77 0.47
N VAL A 81 -1.81 0.10 0.29
CA VAL A 81 -3.10 0.77 0.03
C VAL A 81 -4.16 0.22 0.98
N ILE A 82 -4.62 1.06 1.91
CA ILE A 82 -5.76 0.72 2.77
C ILE A 82 -7.08 1.11 2.10
N CYS A 83 -7.87 0.11 1.75
CA CYS A 83 -9.19 0.24 1.18
C CYS A 83 -10.24 0.30 2.30
N CYS A 84 -11.14 1.29 2.25
CA CYS A 84 -12.25 1.44 3.21
C CYS A 84 -11.81 1.41 4.69
N LYS A 85 -10.55 1.77 4.97
CA LYS A 85 -9.92 1.82 6.30
C LYS A 85 -9.83 0.47 7.03
N ASN A 86 -9.96 -0.66 6.33
CA ASN A 86 -9.92 -1.98 6.98
C ASN A 86 -9.37 -3.13 6.11
N HIS A 87 -9.04 -2.89 4.84
CA HIS A 87 -8.55 -3.92 3.95
C HIS A 87 -7.26 -3.47 3.26
N TRP A 88 -6.16 -4.13 3.55
CA TRP A 88 -4.87 -3.85 2.93
C TRP A 88 -4.74 -4.56 1.58
N CYS A 89 -4.33 -3.77 0.60
CA CYS A 89 -3.82 -4.20 -0.69
C CYS A 89 -2.46 -3.54 -0.90
N SER A 90 -1.80 -3.85 -2.00
CA SER A 90 -0.64 -3.09 -2.43
C SER A 90 -0.56 -2.91 -3.94
N VAL A 91 0.14 -1.85 -4.33
CA VAL A 91 0.63 -1.63 -5.69
C VAL A 91 2.14 -1.63 -5.65
N VAL A 92 2.77 -2.40 -6.54
CA VAL A 92 4.22 -2.41 -6.74
C VAL A 92 4.49 -1.94 -8.16
N ILE A 93 5.30 -0.89 -8.31
CA ILE A 93 5.71 -0.36 -9.61
C ILE A 93 7.19 -0.67 -9.81
N ASP A 94 7.51 -1.48 -10.80
CA ASP A 94 8.88 -1.70 -11.24
C ASP A 94 9.18 -0.81 -12.45
N LEU A 95 9.93 0.27 -12.22
CA LEU A 95 10.26 1.23 -13.27
C LEU A 95 11.23 0.66 -14.30
N LYS A 96 12.02 -0.36 -13.99
CA LYS A 96 12.95 -0.99 -14.95
C LYS A 96 12.20 -1.98 -15.84
N ALA A 97 11.42 -2.86 -15.24
CA ALA A 97 10.61 -3.85 -15.95
C ALA A 97 9.40 -3.24 -16.66
N LYS A 98 9.04 -1.99 -16.33
CA LYS A 98 7.83 -1.32 -16.80
C LYS A 98 6.56 -2.09 -16.44
N GLU A 99 6.55 -2.64 -15.24
CA GLU A 99 5.44 -3.42 -14.70
C GLU A 99 4.82 -2.74 -13.49
N VAL A 100 3.50 -2.87 -13.38
CA VAL A 100 2.75 -2.45 -12.21
C VAL A 100 1.92 -3.64 -11.74
N LEU A 101 2.18 -4.09 -10.53
CA LEU A 101 1.55 -5.24 -9.92
C LEU A 101 0.60 -4.79 -8.84
N VAL A 102 -0.61 -5.31 -8.85
CA VAL A 102 -1.64 -5.08 -7.84
C VAL A 102 -1.82 -6.36 -7.06
N TYR A 103 -1.56 -6.31 -5.76
CA TYR A 103 -1.73 -7.45 -4.87
C TYR A 103 -2.91 -7.21 -3.93
N ASP A 104 -3.80 -8.20 -3.86
CA ASP A 104 -4.92 -8.25 -2.92
C ASP A 104 -4.93 -9.65 -2.28
N PRO A 105 -4.56 -9.78 -0.99
CA PRO A 105 -4.37 -11.09 -0.34
C PRO A 105 -5.67 -11.90 -0.23
N LEU A 106 -6.85 -11.24 -0.27
CA LEU A 106 -8.16 -11.90 -0.21
C LEU A 106 -8.78 -12.12 -1.59
N ASN A 107 -8.09 -11.75 -2.68
CA ASN A 107 -8.66 -11.73 -4.04
C ASN A 107 -10.06 -11.08 -4.05
N SER A 108 -10.18 -9.98 -3.32
CA SER A 108 -11.45 -9.34 -3.02
C SER A 108 -11.89 -8.42 -4.16
N SER A 109 -13.09 -7.85 -4.01
CA SER A 109 -13.54 -6.77 -4.91
C SER A 109 -12.69 -5.50 -4.83
N PHE A 110 -11.90 -5.32 -3.76
CA PHE A 110 -11.01 -4.17 -3.61
C PHE A 110 -9.86 -4.21 -4.63
N GLY A 111 -9.37 -5.38 -5.04
CA GLY A 111 -8.37 -5.53 -6.09
C GLY A 111 -8.74 -4.81 -7.40
N VAL A 112 -10.03 -4.76 -7.76
CA VAL A 112 -10.51 -4.02 -8.95
C VAL A 112 -10.37 -2.51 -8.76
N LYS A 113 -10.69 -2.00 -7.57
CA LYS A 113 -10.57 -0.58 -7.23
C LYS A 113 -9.10 -0.15 -7.17
N VAL A 114 -8.25 -0.97 -6.56
CA VAL A 114 -6.80 -0.72 -6.49
C VAL A 114 -6.16 -0.81 -7.87
N ARG A 115 -6.62 -1.72 -8.75
CA ARG A 115 -6.23 -1.71 -10.17
C ARG A 115 -6.59 -0.41 -10.86
N THR A 116 -7.79 0.12 -10.62
CA THR A 116 -8.18 1.42 -11.17
C THR A 116 -7.27 2.55 -10.67
N LEU A 117 -6.85 2.51 -9.40
CA LEU A 117 -5.83 3.43 -8.89
C LEU A 117 -4.50 3.24 -9.61
N ALA A 118 -4.03 2.00 -9.77
CA ALA A 118 -2.78 1.70 -10.47
C ALA A 118 -2.77 2.19 -11.93
N ASP A 119 -3.88 2.02 -12.66
CA ASP A 119 -4.03 2.54 -14.03
C ASP A 119 -3.91 4.06 -14.08
N LYS A 120 -4.44 4.77 -13.07
CA LYS A 120 -4.26 6.23 -12.93
C LYS A 120 -2.83 6.61 -12.55
N LEU A 121 -2.19 5.88 -11.63
CA LEU A 121 -0.81 6.14 -11.26
C LEU A 121 0.13 6.03 -12.46
N VAL A 122 -0.12 5.08 -13.37
CA VAL A 122 0.67 4.92 -14.60
C VAL A 122 0.74 6.22 -15.43
N THR A 123 -0.32 7.03 -15.45
CA THR A 123 -0.35 8.25 -16.27
C THR A 123 0.56 9.36 -15.74
N ILE A 124 0.98 9.27 -14.47
CA ILE A 124 1.86 10.23 -13.83
C ILE A 124 3.28 9.68 -13.58
N LEU A 125 3.60 8.49 -14.13
CA LEU A 125 4.94 7.92 -14.04
C LEU A 125 5.93 8.58 -15.01
N PRO A 126 7.25 8.54 -14.69
CA PRO A 126 8.27 9.14 -15.54
C PRO A 126 8.29 8.61 -16.97
N GLY A 127 8.30 9.57 -17.91
CA GLY A 127 8.29 9.32 -19.35
C GLY A 127 7.08 8.52 -19.80
N PHE A 128 5.91 8.73 -19.17
CA PHE A 128 4.66 8.10 -19.56
C PHE A 128 4.40 8.29 -21.06
N VAL A 129 4.11 7.17 -21.72
CA VAL A 129 3.44 7.11 -23.02
C VAL A 129 2.44 5.96 -22.95
N PRO A 130 1.32 6.01 -23.72
CA PRO A 130 0.36 4.92 -23.73
C PRO A 130 1.01 3.55 -23.95
N ARG A 131 0.61 2.54 -23.15
CA ARG A 131 1.09 1.15 -23.20
C ARG A 131 2.54 0.92 -22.77
N LYS A 132 3.25 1.94 -22.25
CA LYS A 132 4.61 1.77 -21.73
C LYS A 132 4.67 0.85 -20.51
N TYR A 133 3.76 1.07 -19.56
CA TYR A 133 3.66 0.29 -18.33
C TYR A 133 2.52 -0.71 -18.42
N ARG A 134 2.73 -1.91 -17.88
CA ARG A 134 1.76 -3.00 -17.90
C ARG A 134 1.21 -3.26 -16.50
N VAL A 135 -0.09 -2.98 -16.31
CA VAL A 135 -0.80 -3.21 -15.03
C VAL A 135 -1.37 -4.61 -14.96
N ARG A 136 -1.04 -5.36 -13.90
CA ARG A 136 -1.46 -6.75 -13.67
C ARG A 136 -1.82 -7.00 -12.22
N SER A 137 -2.68 -7.98 -12.00
CA SER A 137 -2.90 -8.52 -10.66
C SER A 137 -1.80 -9.53 -10.39
N HIS A 138 -1.18 -9.42 -9.22
CA HIS A 138 -0.27 -10.44 -8.72
C HIS A 138 -1.08 -11.49 -7.98
N VAL A 139 -0.97 -12.73 -8.43
CA VAL A 139 -1.48 -13.89 -7.71
C VAL A 139 -0.29 -14.45 -6.96
N SER A 140 -0.35 -14.43 -5.63
CA SER A 140 0.71 -15.00 -4.80
C SER A 140 0.64 -16.52 -4.86
N ASP A 141 1.80 -17.17 -4.72
CA ASP A 141 1.87 -18.62 -4.46
C ASP A 141 1.43 -18.95 -3.01
N LEU A 142 1.31 -17.93 -2.16
CA LEU A 142 0.66 -18.05 -0.85
C LEU A 142 -0.85 -18.18 -1.08
N GLU A 143 -1.46 -19.15 -0.39
CA GLU A 143 -2.91 -19.37 -0.47
C GLU A 143 -3.68 -18.08 -0.16
N VAL A 144 -4.86 -17.93 -0.78
CA VAL A 144 -5.77 -16.82 -0.48
C VAL A 144 -6.07 -16.87 1.01
N GLN A 145 -5.81 -15.77 1.69
CA GLN A 145 -6.05 -15.68 3.12
C GLN A 145 -7.56 -15.88 3.40
N MET A 146 -7.88 -16.67 4.43
CA MET A 146 -9.26 -17.06 4.73
C MET A 146 -9.92 -16.22 5.83
N ASP A 147 -9.15 -15.41 6.55
CA ASP A 147 -9.65 -14.46 7.53
C ASP A 147 -9.65 -13.02 6.99
N SER A 148 -10.33 -12.11 7.68
CA SER A 148 -10.50 -10.72 7.22
C SER A 148 -9.61 -9.71 7.94
N TYR A 149 -8.53 -10.14 8.61
CA TYR A 149 -7.75 -9.26 9.49
C TYR A 149 -6.23 -9.36 9.36
N HIS A 150 -5.68 -10.38 8.69
CA HIS A 150 -4.24 -10.48 8.39
C HIS A 150 -3.82 -9.96 7.00
N CYS A 151 -4.68 -9.19 6.34
CA CYS A 151 -4.37 -8.64 5.02
C CYS A 151 -3.15 -7.70 5.08
#